data_AF-A0A6P6NA88-F1
#
_entry.id   AF-A0A6P6NA88-F1
#
_cell.length_a   1.000
_cell.length_b   1.000
_cell.length_c   1.000
_cell.angle_alpha   90.00
_cell.angle_beta   90.00
_cell.angle_gamma   90.00
#
_symmetry.space_group_name_H-M   'P 1'
#
loop_
_entity.id
_entity.type
_entity.pdbx_description
1 polymer ?
#
loop_
_entity_poly.entity_id
_entity_poly.type
_entity_poly.pdbx_seq_one_letter_code
_entity_poly.pdbx_strand_id
1 'polypeptide(L)' 'MGVEIPEYSDADFTYDYEFIRRGGLIFAAVLFCLGMAIIFSKKFNCGNKASAK' A
#
# COMPACT_ATOMS: atom_id res chain seq x y z
N MET A 1 42.09 -26.71 18.15
CA MET A 1 41.63 -25.59 17.30
C MET A 1 40.21 -25.93 16.91
N GLY A 2 39.23 -25.33 17.61
CA GLY A 2 37.81 -25.49 17.26
C GLY A 2 37.56 -24.66 16.00
N VAL A 3 37.12 -25.30 14.94
CA VAL A 3 36.66 -24.60 13.74
C VAL A 3 35.23 -24.17 14.02
N GLU A 4 35.04 -22.91 14.42
CA GLU A 4 33.72 -22.29 14.45
C GLU A 4 33.38 -21.97 12.99
N ILE A 5 32.72 -22.90 12.33
CA ILE A 5 32.10 -22.68 11.03
C ILE A 5 30.92 -21.74 11.30
N PRO A 6 30.89 -20.49 10.80
CA PRO A 6 29.67 -19.71 10.89
C PRO A 6 28.58 -20.51 10.20
N GLU A 7 27.55 -20.89 10.95
CA GLU A 7 26.35 -21.53 10.42
C GLU A 7 25.56 -20.46 9.66
N TYR A 8 26.12 -19.99 8.55
CA TYR A 8 25.41 -19.15 7.60
C TYR A 8 24.50 -20.09 6.81
N SER A 9 23.39 -20.45 7.44
CA SER A 9 22.29 -21.17 6.81
C SER A 9 21.69 -20.25 5.74
N ASP A 10 21.48 -20.76 4.52
CA ASP A 10 20.85 -20.04 3.40
C ASP A 10 19.49 -19.39 3.76
N ALA A 11 18.93 -19.73 4.94
CA ALA A 11 17.81 -19.06 5.58
C ALA A 11 17.99 -17.55 5.74
N ASP A 12 19.21 -17.04 5.98
CA ASP A 12 19.47 -15.60 6.18
C ASP A 12 19.37 -14.78 4.86
N PHE A 13 19.41 -15.44 3.70
CA PHE A 13 19.16 -14.82 2.39
C PHE A 13 17.70 -14.92 1.92
N THR A 14 16.78 -15.41 2.75
CA THR A 14 15.38 -15.57 2.35
C THR A 14 14.60 -14.29 2.64
N TYR A 15 14.29 -13.54 1.58
CA TYR A 15 13.48 -12.34 1.70
C TYR A 15 11.98 -12.67 1.68
N ASP A 16 11.24 -12.25 2.70
CA ASP A 16 9.80 -12.50 2.83
C ASP A 16 8.96 -11.59 1.90
N TYR A 17 8.92 -11.98 0.62
CA TYR A 17 8.05 -11.34 -0.37
C TYR A 17 6.57 -11.56 -0.11
N GLU A 18 6.20 -12.53 0.73
CA GLU A 18 4.81 -12.83 1.01
C GLU A 18 4.17 -11.70 1.79
N PHE A 19 4.87 -11.25 2.84
CA PHE A 19 4.49 -10.09 3.63
C PHE A 19 4.38 -8.83 2.77
N ILE A 20 5.40 -8.54 1.95
CA ILE A 20 5.45 -7.31 1.14
C ILE A 20 4.38 -7.31 0.06
N ARG A 21 4.13 -8.46 -0.58
CA ARG A 21 3.07 -8.59 -1.58
C ARG A 21 1.70 -8.34 -0.96
N ARG A 22 1.41 -8.97 0.19
CA ARG A 22 0.16 -8.75 0.91
C ARG A 22 -0.01 -7.31 1.36
N GLY A 23 1.05 -6.72 1.93
CA GLY A 23 1.08 -5.32 2.32
C GLY A 23 0.81 -4.38 1.14
N GLY A 24 1.43 -4.64 -0.01
CA GLY A 24 1.24 -3.88 -1.24
C GLY A 24 -0.20 -3.96 -1.77
N LEU A 25 -0.82 -5.15 -1.74
CA LEU A 25 -2.21 -5.33 -2.16
C LEU A 25 -3.19 -4.58 -1.25
N ILE A 26 -2.98 -4.63 0.07
CA ILE A 26 -3.79 -3.88 1.05
C ILE A 26 -3.63 -2.37 0.82
N PHE A 27 -2.39 -1.89 0.67
CA PHE A 27 -2.10 -0.49 0.41
C PHE A 27 -2.77 0.01 -0.88
N ALA A 28 -2.67 -0.76 -1.96
CA ALA A 28 -3.33 -0.43 -3.22
C ALA A 28 -4.85 -0.33 -3.07
N ALA A 29 -5.48 -1.29 -2.37
CA ALA A 29 -6.91 -1.27 -2.13
C ALA A 29 -7.36 -0.05 -1.31
N VAL A 30 -6.61 0.30 -0.25
CA VAL A 30 -6.90 1.48 0.58
C VAL A 30 -6.81 2.77 -0.23
N LEU A 31 -5.74 2.96 -1.00
CA LEU A 31 -5.57 4.15 -1.83
C LEU A 31 -6.64 4.26 -2.91
N PHE A 32 -7.03 3.14 -3.51
CA PHE A 32 -8.09 3.10 -4.51
C PHE A 32 -9.44 3.53 -3.93
N CYS A 33 -9.81 2.97 -2.77
CA CYS A 33 -11.03 3.36 -2.06
C CYS A 33 -10.99 4.82 -1.61
N LEU A 34 -9.85 5.30 -1.11
CA LEU A 34 -9.66 6.71 -0.73
C LEU A 34 -9.80 7.64 -1.94
N GLY A 35 -9.20 7.29 -3.08
CA GLY A 35 -9.30 8.05 -4.32
C GLY A 35 -10.74 8.13 -4.82
N MET A 36 -11.46 7.01 -4.84
CA MET A 36 -12.88 6.99 -5.17
C MET A 36 -13.70 7.83 -4.19
N ALA A 37 -13.47 7.69 -2.88
CA ALA A 37 -14.19 8.45 -1.87
C ALA A 37 -13.98 9.97 -2.06
N ILE A 38 -12.79 10.41 -2.42
CA ILE A 38 -12.49 11.83 -2.70
C ILE A 38 -13.24 12.31 -3.96
N ILE A 39 -13.21 11.54 -5.04
CA ILE A 39 -13.90 11.90 -6.31
C ILE A 39 -15.43 11.94 -6.11
N PHE A 40 -15.99 10.93 -5.44
CA PHE A 40 -17.43 10.83 -5.18
C PHE A 40 -17.91 11.70 -4.03
N SER A 41 -17.00 12.28 -3.25
CA SER A 41 -17.35 13.31 -2.28
C SER A 41 -17.88 14.51 -3.05
N LYS A 42 -19.21 14.63 -3.13
CA LYS A 42 -19.99 15.77 -3.67
C LYS A 42 -19.59 17.14 -3.08
N LYS A 43 -18.55 17.21 -2.25
CA LYS A 43 -17.91 18.42 -1.75
C LYS A 43 -17.12 19.15 -2.85
N PHE A 44 -16.60 18.45 -3.86
CA PHE A 44 -16.12 19.09 -5.10
C PHE A 44 -17.29 19.35 -6.06
N ASN A 45 -18.22 20.22 -5.67
CA ASN A 45 -19.26 20.75 -6.56
C ASN A 45 -18.64 21.68 -7.62
N CYS A 46 -17.91 21.13 -8.60
CA CYS A 46 -17.78 21.79 -9.89
C CYS A 46 -19.12 21.61 -10.63
N GLY A 47 -20.12 22.47 -10.36
CA GLY A 47 -21.38 22.37 -11.09
C GLY A 47 -22.51 23.32 -10.69
N ASN A 48 -22.67 23.71 -9.43
CA ASN A 48 -23.75 24.62 -9.04
C ASN A 48 -23.20 26.00 -8.65
N LYS A 49 -22.75 26.75 -9.67
CA LYS A 49 -23.02 28.19 -9.64
C LYS A 49 -24.50 28.33 -9.96
N ALA A 50 -25.34 28.25 -8.94
CA ALA A 50 -26.72 28.71 -9.06
C ALA A 50 -26.66 30.09 -9.70
N SER A 51 -27.28 30.20 -10.88
CA SER A 51 -27.52 31.47 -11.54
C SER A 51 -28.24 32.34 -10.51
N ALA A 52 -27.52 33.30 -9.94
CA ALA A 52 -28.12 34.39 -9.20
C ALA A 52 -28.94 35.17 -10.23
N LYS A 53 -30.26 34.99 -10.18
CA LYS A 53 -31.24 35.90 -10.75
C LYS A 53 -31.90 36.65 -9.61
#